data_AF-A0A3N6HTS8-F1
#
_entry.id   AF-A0A3N6HTS8-F1
#
_cell.length_a   1.000
_cell.length_b   1.000
_cell.length_c   1.000
_cell.angle_alpha   90.00
_cell.angle_beta   90.00
_cell.angle_gamma   90.00
#
_symmetry.space_group_name_H-M   'P 1'
#
loop_
_entity.id
_entity.type
_entity.pdbx_description
1 polymer ?
#
loop_
_entity_poly.entity_id
_entity_poly.type
_entity_poly.pdbx_seq_one_letter_code
_entity_poly.pdbx_strand_id
1 'polypeptide(L)'
;MRFCAHRLDGLVDGCALSYAHGLQKPDARLFRAACALIGRDPAEVVMVGDDRHADAGAAAVGCEVGFVEHLPVGRRPDGLRSLGLGAGRTRRCVHDCGRSVRKV
;
A
#
# COMPACT_ATOMS: atom_id res chain seq x y z
N MET A 1 -0.24 12.03 -10.29
CA MET A 1 0.39 11.22 -11.36
C MET A 1 1.92 11.18 -11.18
N ARG A 2 2.43 10.57 -10.09
CA ARG A 2 3.89 10.47 -9.81
C ARG A 2 4.52 9.16 -10.32
N PHE A 3 3.71 8.14 -10.62
CA PHE A 3 4.19 6.82 -11.05
C PHE A 3 4.77 6.80 -12.47
N CYS A 4 4.17 7.53 -13.41
CA CYS A 4 4.68 7.64 -14.79
C CYS A 4 6.07 8.29 -14.85
N ALA A 5 6.33 9.29 -13.99
CA ALA A 5 7.64 9.95 -13.90
C ALA A 5 8.76 8.99 -13.47
N HIS A 6 8.41 7.87 -12.83
CA HIS A 6 9.35 6.84 -12.39
C HIS A 6 9.15 5.50 -13.13
N ARG A 7 8.33 5.48 -14.21
CA ARG A 7 7.98 4.28 -15.00
C ARG A 7 7.42 3.12 -14.17
N LEU A 8 6.59 3.44 -13.18
CA LEU A 8 5.93 2.47 -12.30
C LEU A 8 4.45 2.27 -12.65
N ASP A 9 3.95 2.96 -13.66
CA ASP A 9 2.55 2.94 -14.09
C ASP A 9 2.09 1.57 -14.62
N GLY A 10 2.99 0.74 -15.14
CA GLY A 10 2.68 -0.64 -15.51
C GLY A 10 2.62 -1.63 -14.34
N LEU A 11 2.93 -1.19 -13.12
CA LEU A 11 2.97 -2.03 -11.91
C LEU A 11 1.86 -1.69 -10.91
N VAL A 12 1.09 -0.63 -11.15
CA VAL A 12 0.08 -0.09 -10.23
C VAL A 12 -1.22 0.10 -10.99
N ASP A 13 -2.23 -0.69 -10.66
CA ASP A 13 -3.57 -0.67 -11.28
C ASP A 13 -4.42 0.52 -10.82
N GLY A 14 -4.07 1.16 -9.69
CA GLY A 14 -4.80 2.33 -9.22
C GLY A 14 -4.14 3.02 -8.02
N CYS A 15 -4.69 4.18 -7.63
CA CYS A 15 -4.21 4.93 -6.48
C CYS A 15 -5.38 5.43 -5.62
N ALA A 16 -5.41 5.06 -4.35
CA ALA A 16 -6.29 5.65 -3.35
C ALA A 16 -5.59 6.88 -2.76
N LEU A 17 -6.04 8.08 -3.14
CA LEU A 17 -5.42 9.34 -2.73
C LEU A 17 -6.13 9.91 -1.51
N SER A 18 -5.40 10.10 -0.41
CA SER A 18 -5.97 10.59 0.86
C SER A 18 -6.76 11.91 0.68
N TYR A 19 -6.20 12.84 -0.11
CA TYR A 19 -6.86 14.11 -0.43
C TYR A 19 -8.14 13.95 -1.26
N ALA A 20 -8.16 13.00 -2.21
CA ALA A 20 -9.33 12.79 -3.05
C ALA A 20 -10.52 12.22 -2.26
N HIS A 21 -10.23 11.51 -1.17
CA HIS A 21 -11.26 10.93 -0.30
C HIS A 21 -11.53 11.75 0.98
N GLY A 22 -10.71 12.75 1.30
CA GLY A 22 -10.77 13.46 2.58
C GLY A 22 -10.47 12.56 3.78
N LEU A 23 -9.78 11.45 3.56
CA LEU A 23 -9.44 10.43 4.56
C LEU A 23 -7.93 10.34 4.69
N GLN A 24 -7.44 9.94 5.86
CA GLN A 24 -6.01 9.70 6.08
C GLN A 24 -5.82 8.40 6.85
N LYS A 25 -4.76 7.67 6.52
CA LYS A 25 -4.31 6.55 7.35
C LYS A 25 -4.15 7.01 8.81
N PRO A 26 -4.62 6.23 9.80
CA PRO A 26 -5.09 4.84 9.70
C PRO A 26 -6.61 4.66 9.50
N ASP A 27 -7.36 5.65 8.99
CA ASP A 27 -8.81 5.52 8.78
C ASP A 27 -9.16 4.33 7.86
N ALA A 28 -9.86 3.34 8.42
CA ALA A 28 -10.30 2.11 7.75
C ALA A 28 -10.99 2.35 6.41
N ARG A 29 -11.73 3.46 6.25
CA ARG A 29 -12.46 3.77 5.02
C ARG A 29 -11.53 3.99 3.83
N LEU A 30 -10.30 4.44 4.07
CA LEU A 30 -9.30 4.62 3.02
C LEU A 30 -8.85 3.26 2.45
N PHE A 31 -8.63 2.28 3.33
CA PHE A 31 -8.27 0.92 2.93
C PHE A 31 -9.43 0.18 2.24
N ARG A 32 -10.68 0.41 2.66
CA ARG A 32 -11.86 -0.11 1.94
C ARG A 32 -11.95 0.46 0.53
N ALA A 33 -11.72 1.77 0.37
CA ALA A 33 -11.71 2.41 -0.94
C ALA A 33 -10.60 1.81 -1.84
N ALA A 34 -9.41 1.56 -1.29
CA ALA A 34 -8.33 0.92 -2.02
C ALA A 34 -8.68 -0.50 -2.50
N CYS A 35 -9.30 -1.32 -1.65
CA CYS A 35 -9.75 -2.67 -2.02
C CYS A 35 -10.84 -2.63 -3.10
N ALA A 36 -11.75 -1.67 -3.01
CA ALA A 36 -12.81 -1.47 -4.01
C ALA A 36 -12.24 -1.10 -5.40
N LEU A 37 -11.18 -0.28 -5.45
CA LEU A 37 -10.53 0.09 -6.72
C LEU A 37 -9.96 -1.13 -7.48
N ILE A 38 -9.49 -2.15 -6.78
CA ILE A 38 -9.02 -3.41 -7.38
C ILE A 38 -10.10 -4.50 -7.45
N GLY A 39 -11.31 -4.22 -6.96
CA GLY A 39 -12.41 -5.19 -6.89
C GLY A 39 -12.02 -6.47 -6.15
N ARG A 40 -11.35 -6.34 -4.99
CA ARG A 40 -10.96 -7.47 -4.14
C ARG A 40 -11.61 -7.38 -2.77
N ASP A 41 -11.91 -8.54 -2.20
CA ASP A 41 -12.27 -8.63 -0.79
C ASP A 41 -11.03 -8.29 0.06
N PRO A 42 -11.15 -7.47 1.12
CA PRO A 42 -10.03 -7.15 1.99
C PRO A 42 -9.28 -8.38 2.52
N ALA A 43 -9.97 -9.49 2.79
CA ALA A 43 -9.33 -10.72 3.28
C ALA A 43 -8.41 -11.40 2.23
N GLU A 44 -8.53 -11.01 0.95
CA GLU A 44 -7.62 -11.44 -0.13
C GLU A 44 -6.49 -10.44 -0.40
N VAL A 45 -6.41 -9.35 0.37
CA VAL A 45 -5.48 -8.23 0.13
C VAL A 45 -4.43 -8.15 1.23
N VAL A 46 -3.18 -7.96 0.82
CA VAL A 46 -2.07 -7.63 1.72
C VAL A 46 -1.75 -6.14 1.61
N MET A 47 -1.88 -5.42 2.72
CA MET A 47 -1.35 -4.05 2.86
C MET A 47 0.14 -4.15 3.24
N VAL A 48 1.00 -3.54 2.42
CA VAL A 48 2.44 -3.47 2.70
C VAL A 48 2.85 -2.04 2.96
N GLY A 49 3.48 -1.80 4.10
CA GLY A 49 3.88 -0.46 4.53
C GLY A 49 5.07 -0.49 5.47
N ASP A 50 5.51 0.69 5.89
CA ASP A 50 6.67 0.90 6.77
C ASP A 50 6.29 1.61 8.08
N ASP A 51 5.12 2.22 8.16
CA ASP A 51 4.62 2.89 9.34
C ASP A 51 3.62 1.99 10.06
N ARG A 52 4.05 1.47 11.22
CA ARG A 52 3.24 0.57 12.06
C ARG A 52 1.95 1.19 12.56
N HIS A 53 1.87 2.51 12.70
CA HIS A 53 0.65 3.18 13.13
C HIS A 53 -0.28 3.43 11.95
N ALA A 54 0.24 4.01 10.87
CA ALA A 54 -0.56 4.39 9.72
C ALA A 54 -1.07 3.16 8.95
N ASP A 55 -0.19 2.20 8.65
CA ASP A 55 -0.51 1.08 7.75
C ASP A 55 -1.24 -0.06 8.48
N ALA A 56 -1.10 -0.18 9.80
CA ALA A 56 -1.86 -1.15 10.59
C ALA A 56 -3.38 -0.93 10.54
N GLY A 57 -3.85 0.26 10.15
CA GLY A 57 -5.26 0.55 9.95
C GLY A 57 -5.95 -0.38 8.93
N ALA A 58 -5.19 -1.00 8.02
CA ALA A 58 -5.71 -1.97 7.08
C ALA A 58 -6.24 -3.26 7.76
N ALA A 59 -5.70 -3.63 8.92
CA ALA A 59 -6.19 -4.78 9.67
C ALA A 59 -7.66 -4.59 10.12
N ALA A 60 -8.09 -3.35 10.35
CA ALA A 60 -9.47 -3.03 10.75
C ALA A 60 -10.51 -3.33 9.65
N VAL A 61 -10.07 -3.57 8.41
CA VAL A 61 -10.95 -3.96 7.30
C VAL A 61 -10.79 -5.42 6.89
N GLY A 62 -9.88 -6.17 7.53
CA GLY A 62 -9.62 -7.58 7.25
C GLY A 62 -8.41 -7.85 6.37
N CYS A 63 -7.64 -6.83 5.96
CA CYS A 63 -6.41 -7.06 5.20
C CYS A 63 -5.33 -7.72 6.07
N GLU A 64 -4.55 -8.61 5.46
CA GLU A 64 -3.25 -8.97 6.00
C GLU A 64 -2.32 -7.75 5.95
N VAL A 65 -1.47 -7.56 6.96
CA VAL A 65 -0.54 -6.42 7.03
C VAL A 65 0.89 -6.91 7.11
N GLY A 66 1.67 -6.58 6.08
CA GLY A 66 3.11 -6.83 6.01
C GLY A 66 3.91 -5.54 6.22
N PHE A 67 4.95 -5.60 7.04
CA PHE A 67 5.81 -4.45 7.30
C PHE A 67 7.20 -4.61 6.68
N VAL A 68 7.70 -3.54 6.07
CA VAL A 68 9.09 -3.43 5.61
C VAL A 68 9.80 -2.33 6.36
N GLU A 69 11.09 -2.50 6.63
CA GLU A 69 11.86 -1.47 7.31
C GLU A 69 12.09 -0.24 6.40
N HIS A 70 11.95 0.95 6.99
CA HIS A 70 12.26 2.22 6.33
C HIS A 70 13.77 2.49 6.31
N LEU A 71 14.51 1.61 5.65
CA LEU A 71 15.95 1.77 5.44
C LEU A 71 16.25 2.24 4.01
N PRO A 72 17.41 2.86 3.77
CA PRO A 72 17.89 3.12 2.42
C PRO A 72 17.85 1.85 1.57
N VAL A 73 17.50 1.95 0.28
CA VAL A 73 17.27 0.77 -0.60
C VAL A 73 18.44 -0.21 -0.60
N GLY A 74 19.69 0.27 -0.63
CA GLY A 74 20.88 -0.59 -0.58
C GLY A 74 21.10 -1.35 0.74
N ARG A 75 20.38 -0.99 1.82
CA ARG A 75 20.39 -1.68 3.11
C ARG A 75 19.17 -2.57 3.34
N ARG A 76 18.25 -2.66 2.37
CA ARG A 76 17.05 -3.52 2.42
C ARG A 76 16.84 -4.30 1.12
N PRO A 77 17.84 -5.05 0.62
CA PRO A 77 17.74 -5.75 -0.67
C PRO A 77 16.56 -6.73 -0.71
N ASP A 78 16.20 -7.30 0.44
CA ASP A 78 15.14 -8.30 0.56
C ASP A 78 13.83 -7.76 1.12
N GLY A 79 13.67 -6.43 1.27
CA GLY A 79 12.55 -5.84 2.03
C GLY A 79 11.16 -6.38 1.66
N LEU A 80 10.81 -6.42 0.37
CA LEU A 80 9.54 -7.02 -0.08
C LEU A 80 9.61 -8.54 -0.26
N ARG A 81 10.80 -9.10 -0.48
CA ARG A 81 11.00 -10.54 -0.72
C ARG A 81 10.80 -11.35 0.56
N SER A 82 11.22 -10.80 1.70
CA SER A 82 11.07 -11.42 3.01
C SER A 82 9.61 -11.61 3.44
N LEU A 83 8.69 -10.85 2.85
CA LEU A 83 7.25 -10.99 3.10
C LEU A 83 6.63 -12.23 2.44
N GLY A 84 7.36 -12.97 1.60
CA GLY A 84 6.87 -14.22 1.02
C GLY A 84 5.66 -14.06 0.09
N LEU A 85 5.38 -12.84 -0.39
CA LEU A 85 4.27 -12.56 -1.30
C LEU A 85 4.47 -13.37 -2.58
N GLY A 86 3.64 -14.40 -2.80
CA GLY A 86 3.78 -15.33 -3.92
C GLY A 86 3.74 -14.64 -5.29
N ALA A 87 4.53 -15.14 -6.26
CA ALA A 87 4.60 -14.62 -7.63
C ALA A 87 3.41 -15.02 -8.51
N GLY A 88 2.45 -15.79 -7.99
CA GLY A 88 1.40 -16.45 -8.76
C GLY A 88 -0.02 -16.04 -8.37
N ARG A 89 -0.48 -14.89 -8.88
CA ARG A 89 -1.86 -14.56 -9.24
C ARG A 89 -1.88 -13.14 -9.78
N THR A 90 -2.88 -12.79 -10.59
CA THR A 90 -3.08 -11.45 -11.16
C THR A 90 -2.94 -10.39 -10.06
N ARG A 91 -1.74 -9.81 -9.93
CA ARG A 91 -1.40 -8.87 -8.86
C ARG A 91 -2.00 -7.53 -9.23
N ARG A 92 -3.24 -7.28 -8.80
CA ARG A 92 -3.77 -5.93 -8.82
C ARG A 92 -3.20 -5.16 -7.63
N CYS A 93 -2.38 -4.16 -7.90
CA CYS A 93 -1.74 -3.31 -6.93
C CYS A 93 -2.44 -1.95 -6.92
N VAL A 94 -2.96 -1.54 -5.77
CA VAL A 94 -3.34 -0.14 -5.53
C VAL A 94 -2.36 0.47 -4.56
N HIS A 95 -1.88 1.65 -4.92
CA HIS A 95 -1.07 2.46 -4.02
C HIS A 95 -1.95 3.40 -3.19
N ASP A 96 -1.83 3.32 -1.87
CA ASP A 96 -2.31 4.36 -0.97
C ASP A 96 -1.30 5.51 -0.94
N CYS A 97 -1.73 6.72 -1.29
CA CYS A 97 -0.91 7.91 -1.17
C CYS A 97 -1.53 8.88 -0.16
N GLY A 98 -1.09 8.73 1.09
CA GLY A 98 -1.25 9.71 2.15
C GLY A 98 -0.26 10.88 2.04
N ARG A 99 -0.67 12.07 2.50
CA ARG A 99 0.24 13.17 2.80
C ARG A 99 1.11 12.74 4.00
N SER A 100 2.26 12.14 3.73
CA SER A 100 3.29 11.99 4.76
C SER A 100 3.75 13.40 5.11
N VAL A 101 3.52 13.82 6.35
CA VAL A 101 4.07 15.06 6.89
C VAL A 101 5.59 14.94 6.79
N ARG A 102 6.21 15.74 5.91
CA ARG A 102 7.67 15.90 5.69
C ARG A 102 8.51 14.60 5.76
N LYS A 103 8.83 14.02 4.60
CA LYS A 103 10.16 13.40 4.44
C LYS A 103 11.16 14.56 4.30
N VAL A 104 11.82 14.90 5.40
CA VAL A 104 13.03 15.72 5.40
C VAL A 104 14.16 14.90 4.79
#